data_AF-A0A9Q1IQ76-F1
#
_entry.id   AF-A0A9Q1IQ76-F1
#
_cell.length_a   1.000
_cell.length_b   1.000
_cell.length_c   1.000
_cell.angle_alpha   90.00
_cell.angle_beta   90.00
_cell.angle_gamma   90.00
#
_symmetry.space_group_name_H-M   'P 1'
#
loop_
_entity.id
_entity.type
_entity.pdbx_description
1 polymer ?
#
loop_
_entity_poly.entity_id
_entity_poly.type
_entity_poly.pdbx_seq_one_letter_code
_entity_poly.pdbx_strand_id
1 'polypeptide(L)'
;MSDTFSEAGCENDTTEGVTSLTAVISRKRGKRRYFWEYSEQLPSSKQERMLMPSEWDRDTLPSNMYQRGGLYHGKYAVKKSRRTDVEDLTPNPRKLLQIGSELRKLNKVISDLTPVSELPLTARPRSRKEKNKLASRACRLKKKAQYEANKVKLWGLNTENDRLLFVISAIKEEIVCRVQDISKDKGTSMAERLGRLISENLVKSPVAGQTSDFVNQILESTSRGDPTGGLVGLRVPTSRV
;
A
#
# COMPACT_ATOMS: atom_id res chain seq x y z
N MET A 1 -53.14 -27.12 25.84
CA MET A 1 -52.94 -27.72 24.51
C MET A 1 -51.48 -27.54 24.14
N SER A 2 -50.92 -28.56 23.50
CA SER A 2 -49.60 -29.15 23.72
C SER A 2 -48.40 -28.44 23.07
N ASP A 3 -47.22 -28.67 23.68
CA ASP A 3 -45.89 -28.58 23.07
C ASP A 3 -45.80 -29.39 21.77
N THR A 4 -45.05 -28.92 20.77
CA THR A 4 -44.25 -29.80 19.90
C THR A 4 -43.03 -29.06 19.32
N PHE A 5 -41.88 -29.63 19.66
CA PHE A 5 -40.53 -29.42 19.19
C PHE A 5 -40.32 -30.16 17.86
N SER A 6 -39.67 -29.56 16.86
CA SER A 6 -39.08 -30.32 15.74
C SER A 6 -37.78 -29.69 15.27
N GLU A 7 -36.69 -30.41 15.51
CA GLU A 7 -35.38 -30.24 14.90
C GLU A 7 -35.09 -31.45 14.00
N ALA A 8 -34.19 -31.21 13.03
CA ALA A 8 -33.32 -32.15 12.31
C ALA A 8 -33.80 -32.81 11.00
N GLY A 9 -32.92 -32.72 9.99
CA GLY A 9 -32.96 -33.49 8.75
C GLY A 9 -31.93 -32.97 7.73
N CYS A 10 -30.66 -33.37 7.88
CA CYS A 10 -29.66 -33.26 6.82
C CYS A 10 -29.95 -34.33 5.76
N GLU A 11 -30.05 -33.95 4.49
CA GLU A 11 -29.84 -34.86 3.37
C GLU A 11 -28.80 -34.26 2.43
N ASN A 12 -27.66 -34.95 2.36
CA ASN A 12 -26.67 -34.79 1.30
C ASN A 12 -27.25 -35.42 0.04
N ASP A 13 -27.20 -34.72 -1.09
CA ASP A 13 -27.15 -35.40 -2.38
C ASP A 13 -26.02 -34.84 -3.24
N THR A 14 -25.27 -35.77 -3.80
CA THR A 14 -24.01 -35.59 -4.52
C THR A 14 -24.29 -35.98 -5.95
N THR A 15 -24.28 -35.05 -6.89
CA THR A 15 -24.12 -35.38 -8.31
C THR A 15 -23.15 -34.43 -8.98
N GLU A 16 -22.08 -35.03 -9.49
CA GLU A 16 -21.00 -34.39 -10.22
C GLU A 16 -21.42 -33.95 -11.63
N GLY A 17 -20.76 -32.92 -12.17
CA GLY A 17 -21.00 -32.53 -13.57
C GLY A 17 -20.26 -31.31 -14.10
N VAL A 18 -18.94 -31.44 -14.29
CA VAL A 18 -18.18 -30.88 -15.43
C VAL A 18 -17.83 -29.36 -15.42
N THR A 19 -16.59 -29.13 -14.96
CA THR A 19 -15.58 -28.17 -15.45
C THR A 19 -15.96 -26.72 -15.75
N SER A 20 -15.40 -25.77 -14.98
CA SER A 20 -14.64 -24.68 -15.61
C SER A 20 -13.58 -24.10 -14.68
N LEU A 21 -12.39 -24.03 -15.24
CA LEU A 21 -11.13 -23.58 -14.67
C LEU A 21 -11.23 -22.15 -14.17
N THR A 22 -11.34 -21.95 -12.86
CA THR A 22 -10.83 -20.72 -12.25
C THR A 22 -9.91 -21.11 -11.12
N ALA A 23 -8.62 -20.88 -11.34
CA ALA A 23 -7.58 -21.05 -10.36
C ALA A 23 -8.02 -20.41 -9.05
N VAL A 24 -8.35 -21.25 -8.08
CA VAL A 24 -8.44 -20.86 -6.68
C VAL A 24 -7.08 -20.31 -6.35
N ILE A 25 -6.94 -18.97 -6.39
CA ILE A 25 -5.79 -18.28 -5.85
C ILE A 25 -5.75 -18.69 -4.38
N SER A 26 -4.86 -19.64 -4.11
CA SER A 26 -4.66 -20.23 -2.80
C SER A 26 -4.30 -19.09 -1.86
N ARG A 27 -5.30 -18.66 -1.08
CA ARG A 27 -5.13 -17.60 -0.09
C ARG A 27 -4.06 -18.10 0.88
N LYS A 28 -2.85 -17.55 0.79
CA LYS A 28 -1.80 -17.72 1.81
C LYS A 28 -2.34 -17.20 3.14
N ARG A 29 -3.07 -18.05 3.87
CA ARG A 29 -3.57 -17.86 5.24
C ARG A 29 -2.44 -17.83 6.29
N GLY A 30 -1.20 -17.54 5.89
CA GLY A 30 0.00 -17.67 6.72
C GLY A 30 0.72 -16.36 7.06
N LYS A 31 0.57 -15.29 6.28
CA LYS A 31 1.25 -14.01 6.60
C LYS A 31 0.27 -13.11 7.35
N ARG A 32 0.58 -12.81 8.63
CA ARG A 32 -0.22 -11.88 9.46
C ARG A 32 -0.39 -10.57 8.69
N ARG A 33 -1.64 -10.14 8.51
CA ARG A 33 -1.93 -8.83 7.94
C ARG A 33 -1.38 -7.72 8.83
N TYR A 34 -0.72 -6.74 8.25
CA TYR A 34 -0.21 -5.59 8.99
C TYR A 34 -1.35 -4.67 9.42
N PHE A 35 -1.14 -3.89 10.48
CA PHE A 35 -2.22 -3.08 11.08
C PHE A 35 -2.77 -1.99 10.14
N TRP A 36 -1.94 -1.54 9.20
CA TRP A 36 -2.26 -0.53 8.19
C TRP A 36 -2.80 -1.15 6.88
N GLU A 37 -2.83 -2.48 6.76
CA GLU A 37 -3.41 -3.17 5.61
C GLU A 37 -4.94 -3.18 5.69
N TYR A 38 -5.58 -2.88 4.56
CA TYR A 38 -7.01 -3.05 4.41
C TYR A 38 -7.35 -4.54 4.45
N SER A 39 -8.48 -4.91 5.06
CA SER A 39 -9.05 -6.21 4.74
C SER A 39 -9.53 -6.10 3.31
N GLU A 40 -8.90 -6.80 2.38
CA GLU A 40 -9.29 -6.92 0.97
C GLU A 40 -10.81 -7.21 0.91
N GLN A 41 -11.62 -6.15 0.87
CA GLN A 41 -12.94 -6.25 0.29
C GLN A 41 -12.61 -6.41 -1.18
N LEU A 42 -13.04 -7.54 -1.75
CA LEU A 42 -12.96 -7.84 -3.16
C LEU A 42 -13.05 -6.53 -3.95
N PRO A 43 -12.14 -6.26 -4.90
CA PRO A 43 -12.30 -5.08 -5.73
C PRO A 43 -13.73 -5.11 -6.25
N SER A 44 -14.52 -4.06 -5.96
CA SER A 44 -15.77 -3.86 -6.70
C SER A 44 -15.39 -4.01 -8.16
N SER A 45 -16.09 -4.87 -8.90
CA SER A 45 -15.79 -5.33 -10.26
C SER A 45 -15.92 -4.22 -11.31
N LYS A 46 -15.38 -3.03 -11.02
CA LYS A 46 -15.09 -2.02 -12.02
C LYS A 46 -13.91 -2.58 -12.78
N GLN A 47 -14.19 -3.18 -13.94
CA GLN A 47 -13.20 -3.39 -14.98
C GLN A 47 -12.53 -2.05 -15.25
N GLU A 48 -11.39 -1.82 -14.60
CA GLU A 48 -10.46 -0.79 -15.03
C GLU A 48 -9.93 -1.30 -16.37
N ARG A 49 -10.41 -0.71 -17.46
CA ARG A 49 -10.02 -1.08 -18.82
C ARG A 49 -8.50 -0.96 -18.90
N MET A 50 -7.80 -2.09 -18.86
CA MET A 50 -6.37 -2.12 -19.12
C MET A 50 -6.18 -1.70 -20.57
N LEU A 51 -5.54 -0.55 -20.78
CA LEU A 51 -5.21 -0.07 -22.12
C LEU A 51 -4.33 -1.11 -22.80
N MET A 52 -4.67 -1.46 -24.05
CA MET A 52 -3.88 -2.40 -24.83
C MET A 52 -2.49 -1.79 -25.09
N PRO A 53 -1.42 -2.60 -25.22
CA PRO A 53 -0.09 -2.09 -25.55
C PRO A 53 -0.04 -1.20 -26.80
N SER A 54 -0.99 -1.37 -27.72
CA SER A 54 -1.18 -0.55 -28.92
C SER A 54 -1.73 0.86 -28.66
N GLU A 55 -2.27 1.12 -27.47
CA GLU A 55 -2.88 2.39 -27.05
C GLU A 55 -1.92 3.23 -26.16
N TRP A 56 -0.66 2.80 -26.06
CA TRP A 56 0.39 3.47 -25.33
C TRP A 56 0.99 4.59 -26.19
N ASP A 57 0.51 5.81 -25.96
CA ASP A 57 1.06 7.06 -26.48
C ASP A 57 1.96 7.70 -25.42
N ARG A 58 2.89 8.58 -25.85
CA ARG A 58 3.80 9.32 -24.98
C ARG A 58 3.07 10.12 -23.89
N ASP A 59 1.78 10.41 -24.05
CA ASP A 59 0.94 11.09 -23.06
C ASP A 59 -0.03 10.15 -22.31
N THR A 60 -0.28 8.93 -22.79
CA THR A 60 -1.16 7.94 -22.14
C THR A 60 -0.42 6.91 -21.29
N LEU A 61 0.92 6.91 -21.25
CA LEU A 61 1.65 6.06 -20.31
C LEU A 61 1.26 6.44 -18.87
N PRO A 62 0.99 5.45 -17.99
CA PRO A 62 0.71 5.70 -16.58
C PRO A 62 1.79 6.52 -15.87
N SER A 63 3.04 6.45 -16.34
CA SER A 63 4.18 7.25 -15.83
C SER A 63 3.99 8.76 -15.97
N ASN A 64 3.21 9.20 -16.96
CA ASN A 64 3.02 10.62 -17.27
C ASN A 64 1.75 11.17 -16.59
N MET A 65 0.81 10.29 -16.24
CA MET A 65 -0.42 10.66 -15.56
C MET A 65 -0.18 11.13 -14.11
N TYR A 66 0.88 10.65 -13.47
CA TYR A 66 1.22 10.97 -12.08
C TYR A 66 2.48 11.83 -11.96
N GLN A 67 2.80 12.59 -13.00
CA GLN A 67 3.98 13.45 -12.98
C GLN A 67 3.89 14.47 -11.85
N ARG A 68 4.85 14.39 -10.94
CA ARG A 68 5.12 15.32 -9.84
C ARG A 68 5.47 16.70 -10.41
N GLY A 69 4.45 17.46 -10.82
CA GLY A 69 4.59 18.82 -11.38
C GLY A 69 3.81 19.11 -12.66
N GLY A 70 3.02 18.16 -13.19
CA GLY A 70 2.19 18.40 -14.37
C GLY A 70 0.99 19.31 -14.08
N LEU A 71 0.71 20.26 -14.99
CA LEU A 71 -0.38 21.23 -14.95
C LEU A 71 -1.80 20.62 -15.01
N TYR A 72 -1.92 19.29 -14.94
CA TYR A 72 -3.20 18.58 -14.94
C TYR A 72 -3.72 18.43 -13.51
N HIS A 73 -3.94 19.58 -12.87
CA HIS A 73 -4.99 19.65 -11.86
C HIS A 73 -6.29 19.23 -12.54
N GLY A 74 -6.76 18.03 -12.21
CA GLY A 74 -8.11 17.59 -12.58
C GLY A 74 -9.09 18.73 -12.29
N LYS A 75 -10.04 18.91 -13.20
CA LYS A 75 -11.05 19.99 -13.23
C LYS A 75 -12.03 19.96 -12.04
N TYR A 76 -11.62 19.46 -10.88
CA TYR A 76 -12.30 19.67 -9.61
C TYR A 76 -11.87 21.01 -9.08
N ALA A 77 -12.61 22.01 -9.53
CA ALA A 77 -12.53 23.39 -9.12
C ALA A 77 -12.26 23.52 -7.61
N VAL A 78 -11.24 24.32 -7.33
CA VAL A 78 -10.96 25.02 -6.08
C VAL A 78 -12.24 25.71 -5.58
N LYS A 79 -13.11 24.97 -4.90
CA LYS A 79 -14.28 25.53 -4.23
C LYS A 79 -14.25 25.09 -2.77
N LYS A 80 -13.71 26.00 -1.95
CA LYS A 80 -13.74 25.98 -0.48
C LYS A 80 -13.17 24.70 0.15
N SER A 81 -12.02 24.23 -0.32
CA SER A 81 -11.23 23.33 0.52
C SER A 81 -10.60 24.16 1.63
N ARG A 82 -10.99 23.92 2.89
CA ARG A 82 -10.17 24.37 4.02
C ARG A 82 -8.75 23.86 3.75
N ARG A 83 -7.70 24.60 4.12
CA ARG A 83 -6.31 24.09 4.10
C ARG A 83 -6.23 22.87 5.03
N THR A 84 -6.68 21.72 4.56
CA THR A 84 -6.56 20.43 5.20
C THR A 84 -5.38 19.74 4.54
N ASP A 85 -4.61 19.04 5.36
CA ASP A 85 -3.39 18.27 5.08
C ASP A 85 -3.56 17.12 4.05
N VAL A 86 -4.61 17.18 3.23
CA VAL A 86 -5.02 16.18 2.25
C VAL A 86 -4.08 16.15 1.05
N GLU A 87 -3.51 17.30 0.69
CA GLU A 87 -2.56 17.44 -0.42
C GLU A 87 -1.10 17.23 -0.01
N ASP A 88 -0.81 17.14 1.29
CA ASP A 88 0.55 16.83 1.74
C ASP A 88 0.82 15.34 1.57
N LEU A 89 1.50 14.97 0.49
CA LEU A 89 1.91 13.59 0.20
C LEU A 89 3.24 13.22 0.85
N THR A 90 3.79 14.08 1.71
CA THR A 90 5.05 13.81 2.43
C THR A 90 4.86 12.62 3.38
N PRO A 91 5.64 11.53 3.22
CA PRO A 91 5.52 10.37 4.11
C PRO A 91 6.00 10.71 5.52
N ASN A 92 5.28 10.25 6.54
CA ASN A 92 5.68 10.39 7.94
C ASN A 92 5.71 9.02 8.66
N PRO A 93 6.85 8.31 8.60
CA PRO A 93 7.02 7.01 9.24
C PRO A 93 6.78 7.02 10.76
N ARG A 94 7.19 8.09 11.45
CA ARG A 94 6.99 8.25 12.90
C ARG A 94 5.51 8.30 13.25
N LYS A 95 4.73 9.07 12.50
CA LYS A 95 3.28 9.15 12.66
C LYS A 95 2.62 7.80 12.43
N LEU A 96 3.03 7.06 11.40
CA LEU A 96 2.54 5.70 11.14
C LEU A 96 2.85 4.75 12.31
N LEU A 97 4.07 4.80 12.85
CA LEU A 97 4.49 4.02 14.02
C LEU A 97 3.67 4.36 15.27
N GLN A 98 3.46 5.66 15.54
CA GLN A 98 2.65 6.13 16.67
C GLN A 98 1.21 5.63 16.57
N ILE A 99 0.57 5.75 15.39
CA ILE A 99 -0.78 5.23 15.16
C ILE A 99 -0.83 3.72 15.41
N GLY A 100 0.19 2.97 14.97
CA GLY A 100 0.31 1.53 15.24
C GLY A 100 0.36 1.21 16.74
N SER A 101 1.10 2.01 17.52
CA SER A 101 1.16 1.87 18.98
C SER A 101 -0.19 2.14 19.67
N GLU A 102 -0.92 3.17 19.21
CA GLU A 102 -2.25 3.51 19.72
C GLU A 102 -3.28 2.42 19.39
N LEU A 103 -3.23 1.89 18.16
CA LEU A 103 -4.07 0.75 17.77
C LEU A 103 -3.83 -0.47 18.65
N ARG A 104 -2.56 -0.77 18.97
CA ARG A 104 -2.22 -1.90 19.87
C ARG A 104 -2.80 -1.68 21.27
N LYS A 105 -2.70 -0.46 21.81
CA LYS A 105 -3.30 -0.10 23.11
C LYS A 105 -4.83 -0.22 23.08
N LEU A 106 -5.49 0.30 22.05
CA LEU A 106 -6.95 0.20 21.91
C LEU A 106 -7.43 -1.24 21.76
N ASN A 107 -6.77 -2.03 20.92
CA ASN A 107 -7.12 -3.44 20.74
C ASN A 107 -6.96 -4.22 22.04
N LYS A 108 -5.92 -3.93 22.83
CA LYS A 108 -5.77 -4.51 24.17
C LYS A 108 -6.96 -4.14 25.07
N VAL A 109 -7.30 -2.86 25.19
CA VAL A 109 -8.44 -2.41 26.00
C VAL A 109 -9.75 -3.07 25.53
N ILE A 110 -9.99 -3.16 24.22
CA ILE A 110 -11.19 -3.81 23.67
C ILE A 110 -11.24 -5.31 24.04
N SER A 111 -10.11 -6.00 23.96
CA SER A 111 -9.98 -7.42 24.32
C SER A 111 -10.14 -7.67 25.82
N ASP A 112 -9.68 -6.75 26.67
CA ASP A 112 -9.76 -6.85 28.13
C ASP A 112 -11.18 -6.58 28.67
N LEU A 113 -12.08 -5.98 27.86
CA LEU A 113 -13.46 -5.70 28.27
C LEU A 113 -14.33 -6.98 28.27
N THR A 114 -14.94 -7.27 29.42
CA THR A 114 -15.87 -8.40 29.62
C THR A 114 -16.90 -8.53 28.48
N PRO A 115 -17.08 -9.74 27.91
CA PRO A 115 -18.08 -10.00 26.88
C PRO A 115 -19.47 -9.51 27.31
N VAL A 116 -20.21 -8.91 26.38
CA VAL A 116 -21.54 -8.32 26.70
C VAL A 116 -22.53 -9.41 27.15
N SER A 117 -22.35 -10.64 26.67
CA SER A 117 -23.12 -11.82 27.08
C SER A 117 -23.04 -12.12 28.57
N GLU A 118 -21.86 -11.89 29.16
CA GLU A 118 -21.56 -12.24 30.57
C GLU A 118 -21.97 -11.12 31.55
N LEU A 119 -22.41 -9.96 31.06
CA LEU A 119 -22.78 -8.83 31.90
C LEU A 119 -24.27 -8.87 32.31
N PRO A 120 -24.62 -8.36 33.51
CA PRO A 120 -26.01 -8.14 33.93
C PRO A 120 -26.78 -7.28 32.93
N LEU A 121 -28.07 -7.57 32.73
CA LEU A 121 -28.91 -6.91 31.71
C LEU A 121 -28.88 -5.37 31.80
N THR A 122 -28.84 -4.82 33.00
CA THR A 122 -28.79 -3.38 33.28
C THR A 122 -27.46 -2.73 32.85
N ALA A 123 -26.36 -3.47 32.86
CA ALA A 123 -25.03 -2.98 32.49
C ALA A 123 -24.71 -3.12 30.98
N ARG A 124 -25.41 -4.03 30.28
CA ARG A 124 -25.19 -4.31 28.85
C ARG A 124 -25.29 -3.08 27.95
N PRO A 125 -26.25 -2.14 28.10
CA PRO A 125 -26.31 -0.94 27.26
C PRO A 125 -25.07 -0.05 27.40
N ARG A 126 -24.57 0.15 28.63
CA ARG A 126 -23.37 0.96 28.88
C ARG A 126 -22.12 0.32 28.27
N SER A 127 -21.93 -0.98 28.50
CA SER A 127 -20.80 -1.74 27.92
C SER A 127 -20.81 -1.72 26.38
N ARG A 128 -21.98 -1.91 25.74
CA ARG A 128 -22.12 -1.78 24.28
C ARG A 128 -21.72 -0.40 23.77
N LYS A 129 -22.15 0.67 24.45
CA LYS A 129 -21.82 2.06 24.09
C LYS A 129 -20.31 2.31 24.16
N GLU A 130 -19.65 1.81 25.20
CA GLU A 130 -18.20 1.94 25.37
C GLU A 130 -17.41 1.12 24.33
N LYS A 131 -17.78 -0.15 24.12
CA LYS A 131 -17.19 -1.01 23.08
C LYS A 131 -17.31 -0.38 21.69
N ASN A 132 -18.48 0.15 21.34
CA ASN A 132 -18.70 0.84 20.06
C ASN A 132 -17.85 2.12 19.92
N LYS A 133 -17.66 2.87 21.01
CA LYS A 133 -16.81 4.08 21.01
C LYS A 133 -15.35 3.71 20.72
N LEU A 134 -14.82 2.68 21.38
CA LEU A 134 -13.45 2.20 21.17
C LEU A 134 -13.27 1.60 19.78
N ALA A 135 -14.21 0.76 19.32
CA ALA A 135 -14.18 0.18 17.98
C ALA A 135 -14.22 1.26 16.89
N SER A 136 -15.06 2.28 17.04
CA SER A 136 -15.12 3.43 16.13
C SER A 136 -13.80 4.19 16.08
N ARG A 137 -13.15 4.41 17.23
CA ARG A 137 -11.83 5.04 17.29
C ARG A 137 -10.76 4.19 16.60
N ALA A 138 -10.74 2.88 16.86
CA ALA A 138 -9.80 1.96 16.22
C ALA A 138 -9.98 1.94 14.69
N CYS A 139 -11.23 1.92 14.20
CA CYS A 139 -11.53 1.98 12.77
C CYS A 139 -10.98 3.28 12.12
N ARG A 140 -11.20 4.44 12.75
CA ARG A 140 -10.65 5.72 12.27
C ARG A 140 -9.13 5.72 12.25
N LEU A 141 -8.47 5.19 13.29
CA LEU A 141 -7.01 5.09 13.34
C LEU A 141 -6.48 4.14 12.27
N LYS A 142 -7.16 3.01 12.00
CA LYS A 142 -6.80 2.11 10.91
C LYS A 142 -6.84 2.81 9.56
N LYS A 143 -7.87 3.63 9.30
CA LYS A 143 -7.95 4.43 8.08
C LYS A 143 -6.82 5.45 7.97
N LYS A 144 -6.47 6.13 9.07
CA LYS A 144 -5.32 7.04 9.12
C LYS A 144 -3.99 6.31 8.88
N ALA A 145 -3.79 5.16 9.51
CA ALA A 145 -2.61 4.32 9.30
C ALA A 145 -2.47 3.90 7.84
N GLN A 146 -3.58 3.51 7.21
CA GLN A 146 -3.60 3.15 5.79
C GLN A 146 -3.17 4.35 4.92
N TYR A 147 -3.69 5.54 5.19
CA TYR A 147 -3.34 6.74 4.44
C TYR A 147 -1.84 7.08 4.58
N GLU A 148 -1.30 7.07 5.80
CA GLU A 148 0.14 7.31 6.02
C GLU A 148 1.02 6.22 5.40
N ALA A 149 0.61 4.94 5.46
CA ALA A 149 1.31 3.86 4.77
C ALA A 149 1.30 4.05 3.25
N ASN A 150 0.19 4.52 2.67
CA ASN A 150 0.11 4.82 1.24
C ASN A 150 1.06 5.97 0.83
N LYS A 151 1.26 6.98 1.67
CA LYS A 151 2.29 8.01 1.42
C LYS A 151 3.69 7.41 1.35
N VAL A 152 4.02 6.51 2.29
CA VAL A 152 5.30 5.79 2.29
C VAL A 152 5.46 4.95 1.02
N LYS A 153 4.42 4.19 0.63
CA LYS A 153 4.42 3.41 -0.61
C LYS A 153 4.62 4.27 -1.85
N LEU A 154 3.86 5.37 -1.95
CA LEU A 154 3.96 6.31 -3.06
C LEU A 154 5.38 6.88 -3.17
N TRP A 155 6.00 7.24 -2.04
CA TRP A 155 7.38 7.71 -2.02
C TRP A 155 8.38 6.68 -2.54
N GLY A 156 8.28 5.44 -2.05
CA GLY A 156 9.13 4.33 -2.50
C GLY A 156 8.98 4.04 -3.99
N LEU A 157 7.73 3.95 -4.48
CA LEU A 157 7.42 3.71 -5.89
C LEU A 157 7.90 4.86 -6.78
N ASN A 158 7.73 6.12 -6.36
CA ASN A 158 8.23 7.26 -7.12
C ASN A 158 9.76 7.24 -7.21
N THR A 159 10.44 6.94 -6.11
CA THR A 159 11.90 6.85 -6.08
C THR A 159 12.41 5.72 -6.99
N GLU A 160 11.73 4.57 -6.99
CA GLU A 160 12.03 3.47 -7.90
C GLU A 160 11.81 3.86 -9.37
N ASN A 161 10.69 4.53 -9.66
CA ASN A 161 10.38 5.04 -10.98
C ASN A 161 11.43 6.05 -11.49
N ASP A 162 11.87 6.99 -10.65
CA ASP A 162 12.89 7.96 -11.01
C ASP A 162 14.23 7.28 -11.37
N ARG A 163 14.61 6.22 -10.63
CA ARG A 163 15.81 5.41 -10.94
C ARG A 163 15.68 4.64 -12.24
N LEU A 164 14.50 4.05 -12.49
CA LEU A 164 14.22 3.36 -13.76
C LEU A 164 14.31 4.33 -14.95
N LEU A 165 13.72 5.52 -14.83
CA LEU A 165 13.79 6.55 -15.87
C LEU A 165 15.23 7.04 -16.11
N PHE A 166 16.01 7.20 -15.04
CA PHE A 166 17.43 7.53 -15.14
C PHE A 166 18.20 6.45 -15.92
N VAL A 167 18.02 5.18 -15.55
CA VAL A 167 18.66 4.05 -16.24
C VAL A 167 18.26 4.00 -17.71
N ILE A 168 16.97 4.09 -18.03
CA ILE A 168 16.48 4.10 -19.42
C ILE A 168 17.11 5.24 -20.22
N SER A 169 17.16 6.45 -19.65
CA SER A 169 17.74 7.62 -20.32
C SER A 169 19.24 7.44 -20.56
N ALA A 170 19.97 6.93 -19.57
CA ALA A 170 21.40 6.70 -19.71
C ALA A 170 21.73 5.56 -20.69
N ILE A 171 20.91 4.50 -20.75
CA ILE A 171 21.02 3.45 -21.79
C ILE A 171 20.82 4.07 -23.18
N LYS A 172 19.80 4.92 -23.35
CA LYS A 172 19.54 5.60 -24.61
C LYS A 172 20.72 6.47 -25.04
N GLU A 173 21.28 7.26 -24.13
CA GLU A 173 22.46 8.08 -24.39
C GLU A 173 23.66 7.23 -24.80
N GLU A 174 23.90 6.12 -24.10
CA GLU A 174 24.99 5.21 -24.41
C GLU A 174 24.88 4.60 -25.81
N ILE A 175 23.67 4.20 -26.22
CA ILE A 175 23.39 3.69 -27.57
C ILE A 175 23.62 4.80 -28.61
N VAL A 176 23.09 6.00 -28.38
CA VAL A 176 23.26 7.13 -29.30
C VAL A 176 24.74 7.48 -29.46
N CYS A 177 25.50 7.58 -28.37
CA CYS A 177 26.93 7.82 -28.40
C CYS A 177 27.68 6.75 -29.19
N ARG A 178 27.33 5.46 -29.02
CA ARG A 178 28.01 4.37 -29.75
C ARG A 178 27.73 4.40 -31.25
N VAL A 179 26.52 4.79 -31.65
CA VAL A 179 26.13 4.91 -33.07
C VAL A 179 26.80 6.12 -33.72
N GLN A 180 26.97 7.23 -32.99
CA GLN A 180 27.60 8.44 -33.51
C GLN A 180 29.14 8.36 -33.53
N ASP A 181 29.76 7.76 -32.51
CA ASP A 181 31.21 7.62 -32.38
C ASP A 181 31.67 6.17 -32.64
N ILE A 182 31.50 5.66 -33.87
CA ILE A 182 31.92 4.29 -34.26
C ILE A 182 33.42 4.07 -34.08
N SER A 183 34.23 5.14 -34.19
CA SER A 183 35.70 5.11 -34.13
C SER A 183 36.28 4.96 -32.72
N LYS A 184 35.49 5.16 -31.66
CA LYS A 184 35.92 4.94 -30.26
C LYS A 184 35.40 3.61 -29.76
N ASP A 185 35.97 2.52 -30.25
CA ASP A 185 35.74 1.20 -29.66
C ASP A 185 36.48 1.15 -28.31
N LYS A 186 35.82 1.66 -27.27
CA LYS A 186 36.29 1.56 -25.88
C LYS A 186 36.12 0.09 -25.51
N GLY A 187 37.20 -0.70 -25.57
CA GLY A 187 37.25 -2.17 -25.52
C GLY A 187 36.47 -2.96 -24.45
N THR A 188 35.61 -2.34 -23.65
CA THR A 188 34.52 -3.00 -22.92
C THR A 188 33.29 -3.19 -23.82
N SER A 189 32.73 -4.41 -23.80
CA SER A 189 31.51 -4.73 -24.53
C SER A 189 30.36 -3.83 -24.09
N MET A 190 29.52 -3.37 -25.03
CA MET A 190 28.31 -2.61 -24.72
C MET A 190 27.44 -3.35 -23.69
N ALA A 191 27.34 -4.68 -23.79
CA ALA A 191 26.59 -5.50 -22.84
C ALA A 191 27.10 -5.36 -21.40
N GLU A 192 28.41 -5.31 -21.19
CA GLU A 192 29.02 -5.13 -19.86
C GLU A 192 28.75 -3.73 -19.31
N ARG A 193 28.82 -2.70 -20.17
CA ARG A 193 28.59 -1.31 -19.77
C ARG A 193 27.13 -1.09 -19.37
N LEU A 194 26.19 -1.65 -20.15
CA LEU A 194 24.76 -1.65 -19.80
C LEU A 194 24.49 -2.47 -18.54
N GLY A 195 25.11 -3.64 -18.39
CA GLY A 195 24.99 -4.48 -17.20
C GLY A 195 25.47 -3.76 -15.92
N ARG A 196 26.58 -3.04 -15.98
CA ARG A 196 27.05 -2.17 -14.86
C ARG A 196 26.03 -1.09 -14.54
N LEU A 197 25.54 -0.38 -15.55
CA LEU A 197 24.59 0.71 -15.35
C LEU A 197 23.28 0.24 -14.69
N ILE A 198 22.77 -0.93 -15.08
CA ILE A 198 21.60 -1.55 -14.46
C ILE A 198 21.88 -1.95 -13.00
N SER A 199 22.99 -2.66 -12.76
CA SER A 199 23.32 -3.20 -11.43
C SER A 199 23.70 -2.14 -10.40
N GLU A 200 24.30 -1.02 -10.82
CA GLU A 200 24.68 0.09 -9.94
C GLU A 200 23.48 0.95 -9.52
N ASN A 201 22.49 1.12 -10.41
CA ASN A 201 21.41 2.09 -10.20
C ASN A 201 20.10 1.45 -9.72
N LEU A 202 19.81 0.21 -10.12
CA LEU A 202 18.58 -0.47 -9.70
C LEU A 202 18.76 -1.12 -8.33
N VAL A 203 17.72 -1.02 -7.51
CA VAL A 203 17.71 -1.62 -6.17
C VAL A 203 17.53 -3.13 -6.31
N LYS A 204 18.31 -3.91 -5.54
CA LYS A 204 18.21 -5.38 -5.50
C LYS A 204 16.81 -5.88 -5.12
N SER A 205 16.09 -5.12 -4.30
CA SER A 205 14.71 -5.39 -3.90
C SER A 205 13.81 -4.27 -4.41
N PRO A 206 12.99 -4.50 -5.46
CA PRO A 206 12.04 -3.52 -5.96
C PRO A 206 10.94 -3.26 -4.92
N VAL A 207 10.43 -2.03 -4.86
CA VAL A 207 9.29 -1.64 -4.02
C VAL A 207 7.99 -2.09 -4.70
N ALA A 208 7.94 -2.02 -6.03
CA ALA A 208 6.86 -2.57 -6.84
C ALA A 208 6.68 -4.07 -6.54
N GLY A 209 5.43 -4.48 -6.30
CA GLY A 209 5.09 -5.86 -5.91
C GLY A 209 5.44 -6.24 -4.47
N GLN A 210 6.31 -5.49 -3.78
CA GLN A 210 6.75 -5.76 -2.40
C GLN A 210 6.45 -4.60 -1.44
N THR A 211 5.44 -3.79 -1.75
CA THR A 211 5.12 -2.55 -1.02
C THR A 211 4.86 -2.77 0.47
N SER A 212 4.38 -3.95 0.86
CA SER A 212 4.13 -4.27 2.27
C SER A 212 5.41 -4.50 3.05
N ASP A 213 6.31 -5.33 2.53
CA ASP A 213 7.60 -5.59 3.15
C ASP A 213 8.44 -4.29 3.21
N PHE A 214 8.37 -3.45 2.16
CA PHE A 214 8.97 -2.10 2.16
C PHE A 214 8.48 -1.23 3.34
N VAL A 215 7.15 -1.07 3.51
CA VAL A 215 6.61 -0.26 4.62
C VAL A 215 7.05 -0.79 5.99
N ASN A 216 7.15 -2.10 6.16
CA ASN A 216 7.59 -2.67 7.44
C ASN A 216 9.08 -2.46 7.68
N GLN A 217 9.93 -2.58 6.65
CA GLN A 217 11.35 -2.24 6.78
C GLN A 217 11.53 -0.78 7.23
N ILE A 218 10.74 0.15 6.67
CA ILE A 218 10.73 1.55 7.08
C ILE A 218 10.28 1.70 8.54
N LEU A 219 9.24 0.99 8.97
CA LEU A 219 8.75 1.01 10.35
C LEU A 219 9.76 0.43 11.35
N GLU A 220 10.45 -0.66 10.99
CA GLU A 220 11.52 -1.24 11.80
C GLU A 220 12.67 -0.26 11.98
N SER A 221 13.15 0.34 10.88
CA SER A 221 14.17 1.39 10.93
C SER A 221 13.72 2.59 11.75
N THR A 222 12.45 2.98 11.64
CA THR A 222 11.87 4.06 12.46
C THR A 222 11.85 3.71 13.94
N SER A 223 11.51 2.46 14.28
CA SER A 223 11.51 1.98 15.66
C SER A 223 12.90 1.91 16.28
N ARG A 224 13.94 1.73 15.45
CA ARG A 224 15.36 1.80 15.84
C ARG A 224 15.87 3.22 16.06
N GLY A 225 15.04 4.24 15.80
CA GLY A 225 15.34 5.65 16.08
C GLY A 225 15.55 6.52 14.84
N ASP A 226 15.57 5.95 13.64
CA ASP A 226 15.68 6.75 12.41
C ASP A 226 14.37 7.51 12.13
N PRO A 227 14.34 8.86 12.24
CA PRO A 227 13.12 9.63 11.98
C PRO A 227 12.52 9.46 10.59
N THR A 228 13.34 9.14 9.59
CA THR A 228 12.95 8.95 8.19
C THR A 228 12.70 7.50 7.84
N GLY A 229 13.06 6.57 8.73
CA GLY A 229 13.01 5.14 8.50
C GLY A 229 13.84 4.65 7.31
N GLY A 230 14.83 5.43 6.85
CA GLY A 230 15.66 5.13 5.68
C GLY A 230 15.10 5.65 4.35
N LEU A 231 14.07 6.51 4.39
CA LEU A 231 13.55 7.17 3.18
C LEU A 231 14.53 8.23 2.68
N VAL A 232 15.25 7.88 1.60
CA VAL A 232 16.22 8.77 0.94
C VAL A 232 15.54 10.07 0.50
N GLY A 233 16.16 11.21 0.83
CA GLY A 233 15.68 12.54 0.44
C GLY A 233 14.55 13.11 1.31
N LEU A 234 14.03 12.36 2.29
CA LEU A 234 13.03 12.89 3.22
C LEU A 234 13.71 13.78 4.27
N ARG A 235 13.42 15.08 4.24
CA ARG A 235 13.85 16.01 5.29
C ARG A 235 12.88 15.94 6.46
N VAL A 236 13.40 15.60 7.63
CA VAL A 236 12.63 15.65 8.88
C VAL A 236 12.48 17.13 9.26
N PRO A 237 11.26 17.64 9.48
CA PRO A 237 11.09 18.93 10.11
C PRO A 237 11.73 18.84 11.50
N THR A 238 12.84 19.53 11.71
CA THR A 238 13.39 19.72 13.05
C THR A 238 12.38 20.58 13.81
N SER A 239 11.53 19.95 14.62
CA SER A 239 10.75 20.69 15.61
C SER A 239 11.76 21.41 16.49
N ARG A 240 11.81 22.76 16.37
CA ARG A 240 12.52 23.58 17.34
C ARG A 240 11.92 23.27 18.71
N VAL A 241 12.79 22.87 19.62
CA VAL A 241 12.51 22.74 21.06
C VAL A 241 12.12 24.12 21.59
#